data_AF-A0A7E4UX57-F1
#
_entry.id   AF-A0A7E4UX57-F1
#
_cell.length_a   1.000
_cell.length_b   1.000
_cell.length_c   1.000
_cell.angle_alpha   90.00
_cell.angle_beta   90.00
_cell.angle_gamma   90.00
#
_symmetry.space_group_name_H-M   'P 1'
#
loop_
_entity.id
_entity.type
_entity.pdbx_description
1 polymer ?
#
loop_
_entity_poly.entity_id
_entity_poly.type
_entity_poly.pdbx_seq_one_letter_code
_entity_poly.pdbx_strand_id
1 'polypeptide(L)'
;MATTQKLNFDEMFIVKEINAEGKKFAMTDRLTCKSESDAIELLLDVHSELFKAEVGTKFRAVIVNTFREDGLPDDDEYDPNVRFSYHFQLF
;
A
#
# COMPACT_ATOMS: atom_id res chain seq x y z
N MET A 1 -11.20 27.17 6.63
CA MET A 1 -9.77 26.88 6.87
C MET A 1 -9.51 25.55 6.21
N ALA A 2 -8.62 25.46 5.22
CA ALA A 2 -8.32 24.19 4.57
C ALA A 2 -7.49 23.35 5.55
N THR A 3 -8.01 22.20 5.94
CA THR A 3 -7.30 21.26 6.81
C THR A 3 -6.47 20.37 5.90
N THR A 4 -5.17 20.63 5.82
CA THR A 4 -4.24 19.80 5.05
C THR A 4 -4.38 18.32 5.43
N GLN A 5 -4.47 17.44 4.44
CA GLN A 5 -4.52 16.00 4.62
C GLN A 5 -3.40 15.52 5.56
N LYS A 6 -3.78 14.82 6.63
CA LYS A 6 -2.84 14.20 7.57
C LYS A 6 -2.53 12.78 7.10
N LEU A 7 -1.27 12.53 6.77
CA LEU A 7 -0.77 11.17 6.53
C LEU A 7 -0.69 10.45 7.88
N ASN A 8 -1.41 9.33 8.03
CA ASN A 8 -1.39 8.56 9.28
C ASN A 8 -0.19 7.62 9.35
N PHE A 9 0.27 7.19 8.18
CA PHE A 9 1.41 6.31 8.03
C PHE A 9 2.08 6.60 6.70
N ASP A 10 3.42 6.66 6.70
CA ASP A 10 4.22 6.98 5.53
C ASP A 10 5.64 6.45 5.77
N GLU A 11 5.98 5.31 5.16
CA GLU A 11 7.24 4.61 5.42
C GLU A 11 7.72 3.85 4.17
N MET A 12 9.05 3.67 4.06
CA MET A 12 9.65 2.84 3.00
C MET A 12 9.90 1.42 3.48
N PHE A 13 9.51 0.45 2.66
CA PHE A 13 9.65 -0.98 2.93
C PHE A 13 10.48 -1.68 1.86
N ILE A 14 11.17 -2.73 2.30
CA ILE A 14 11.93 -3.65 1.45
C ILE A 14 11.33 -5.05 1.61
N VAL A 15 10.96 -5.68 0.50
CA VAL A 15 10.51 -7.07 0.47
C VAL A 15 11.70 -7.99 0.84
N LYS A 16 11.55 -8.76 1.92
CA LYS A 16 12.57 -9.71 2.39
C LYS A 16 12.30 -11.12 1.90
N GLU A 17 11.03 -11.52 1.88
CA GLU A 17 10.62 -12.85 1.49
C GLU A 17 9.24 -12.82 0.84
N ILE A 18 8.97 -13.78 -0.04
CA ILE A 18 7.70 -13.95 -0.73
C ILE A 18 7.23 -15.39 -0.48
N ASN A 19 6.03 -15.55 0.08
CA ASN A 19 5.41 -16.85 0.38
C ASN A 19 6.31 -17.76 1.25
N ALA A 20 6.72 -17.29 2.44
CA ALA A 20 7.58 -18.04 3.37
C ALA A 20 7.05 -19.45 3.70
N GLU A 21 5.73 -19.61 3.76
CA GLU A 21 5.05 -20.90 4.00
C GLU A 21 4.75 -21.70 2.72
N GLY A 22 5.34 -21.31 1.59
CA GLY A 22 5.00 -21.79 0.27
C GLY A 22 3.76 -21.09 -0.32
N LYS A 23 3.63 -21.17 -1.65
CA LYS A 23 2.54 -20.51 -2.38
C LYS A 23 1.23 -21.28 -2.18
N LYS A 24 0.26 -20.64 -1.52
CA LYS A 24 -1.07 -21.21 -1.21
C LYS A 24 -2.14 -20.84 -2.24
N PHE A 25 -2.00 -19.69 -2.89
CA PHE A 25 -2.98 -19.14 -3.83
C PHE A 25 -2.31 -18.83 -5.17
N ALA A 26 -3.03 -19.00 -6.28
CA ALA A 26 -2.45 -18.79 -7.62
C ALA A 26 -2.14 -17.30 -7.88
N MET A 27 -3.10 -16.42 -7.54
CA MET A 27 -3.10 -14.99 -7.88
C MET A 27 -2.77 -14.08 -6.68
N THR A 28 -2.43 -14.66 -5.53
CA THR A 28 -2.09 -13.89 -4.33
C THR A 28 -0.75 -14.36 -3.80
N ASP A 29 0.15 -13.40 -3.62
CA ASP A 29 1.43 -13.64 -2.97
C ASP A 29 1.46 -12.89 -1.63
N ARG A 30 1.98 -13.56 -0.59
CA ARG A 30 2.19 -12.98 0.73
C ARG A 30 3.61 -12.45 0.83
N LEU A 31 3.76 -11.15 0.98
CA LEU A 31 5.05 -10.47 1.11
C LEU A 31 5.40 -10.28 2.58
N THR A 32 6.60 -10.67 2.97
CA THR A 32 7.22 -10.28 4.24
C THR A 32 8.16 -9.13 3.97
N CYS A 33 7.86 -7.96 4.53
CA CYS A 33 8.58 -6.72 4.27
C CYS A 33 9.11 -6.14 5.58
N LYS A 34 10.24 -5.44 5.51
CA LYS A 34 10.79 -4.65 6.64
C LYS A 34 10.95 -3.20 6.27
N SER A 35 10.71 -2.30 7.22
CA SER A 35 10.98 -0.88 7.04
C SER A 35 12.48 -0.64 6.85
N GLU A 36 12.88 0.46 6.21
CA GLU A 36 14.30 0.81 6.09
C GLU A 36 14.97 1.05 7.44
N SER A 37 14.19 1.47 8.44
CA SER A 37 14.61 1.63 9.83
C SER A 37 14.72 0.31 10.62
N ASP A 38 14.31 -0.82 10.03
CA ASP A 38 14.16 -2.14 10.69
C ASP A 38 13.26 -2.12 11.95
N ALA A 39 12.50 -1.04 12.18
CA ALA A 39 11.63 -0.88 13.33
C ALA A 39 10.26 -1.54 13.15
N ILE A 40 9.82 -1.73 11.90
CA ILE A 40 8.49 -2.24 11.55
C ILE A 40 8.63 -3.39 10.56
N GLU A 41 7.85 -4.45 10.79
CA GLU A 41 7.64 -5.54 9.86
C GLU A 41 6.21 -5.48 9.32
N LEU A 42 6.06 -5.72 8.02
CA LEU A 42 4.79 -5.68 7.30
C LEU A 42 4.58 -7.00 6.58
N LEU A 43 3.48 -7.68 6.91
CA LEU A 43 2.95 -8.81 6.15
C LEU A 43 1.83 -8.28 5.25
N LEU A 44 2.00 -8.40 3.94
CA LEU A 44 1.07 -7.85 2.95
C LEU A 44 0.70 -8.90 1.91
N ASP A 45 -0.59 -9.19 1.77
CA ASP A 45 -1.13 -10.01 0.69
C ASP A 45 -1.43 -9.12 -0.52
N VAL A 46 -0.83 -9.42 -1.67
CA VAL A 46 -0.99 -8.64 -2.90
C VAL A 46 -1.48 -9.51 -4.04
N HIS A 47 -2.20 -8.91 -4.99
CA HIS A 47 -2.57 -9.59 -6.22
C HIS A 47 -1.35 -9.68 -7.16
N SER A 48 -0.81 -10.88 -7.32
CA SER A 48 0.52 -11.12 -7.93
C SER A 48 0.58 -10.80 -9.43
N GLU A 49 -0.56 -10.81 -10.13
CA GLU A 49 -0.60 -10.40 -11.55
C GLU A 49 -0.57 -8.88 -11.73
N LEU A 50 -1.08 -8.13 -10.74
CA LEU A 50 -1.16 -6.66 -10.78
C LEU A 50 0.10 -6.03 -10.18
N PHE A 51 0.60 -6.61 -9.09
CA PHE A 51 1.81 -6.17 -8.43
C PHE A 51 2.85 -7.28 -8.38
N LYS A 52 3.76 -7.26 -9.36
CA LYS A 52 4.87 -8.20 -9.48
C LYS A 52 6.05 -7.72 -8.65
N ALA A 53 6.03 -8.04 -7.37
CA ALA A 53 7.15 -7.77 -6.47
C ALA A 53 8.21 -8.88 -6.55
N GLU A 54 9.47 -8.51 -6.32
CA GLU A 54 10.60 -9.43 -6.19
C GLU A 54 11.25 -9.25 -4.81
N VAL A 55 12.02 -10.23 -4.36
CA VAL A 55 12.82 -10.08 -3.14
C VAL A 55 13.82 -8.94 -3.34
N GLY A 56 13.84 -7.99 -2.41
CA GLY A 56 14.63 -6.75 -2.50
C GLY A 56 13.89 -5.57 -3.13
N THR A 57 12.69 -5.75 -3.70
CA THR A 57 11.86 -4.63 -4.17
C THR A 57 11.63 -3.64 -3.03
N LYS A 58 11.88 -2.36 -3.30
CA LYS A 58 11.58 -1.26 -2.41
C LYS A 58 10.28 -0.60 -2.82
N PHE A 59 9.40 -0.32 -1.86
CA PHE A 59 8.17 0.43 -2.11
C PHE A 59 7.87 1.33 -0.92
N ARG A 60 7.11 2.40 -1.18
CA ARG A 60 6.62 3.30 -0.14
C ARG A 60 5.17 2.97 0.16
N ALA A 61 4.86 2.74 1.43
CA ALA A 61 3.51 2.50 1.89
C ALA A 61 2.99 3.76 2.61
N VAL A 62 1.87 4.28 2.13
CA VAL A 62 1.19 5.44 2.71
C VAL A 62 -0.24 5.04 3.06
N ILE A 63 -0.66 5.31 4.29
CA ILE A 63 -2.04 5.09 4.75
C ILE A 63 -2.64 6.42 5.18
N VAL A 64 -3.79 6.74 4.59
CA VAL A 64 -4.56 7.97 4.81
C VAL A 64 -6.01 7.63 5.14
N ASN A 65 -6.68 8.51 5.89
CA ASN A 65 -8.12 8.36 6.17
C ASN A 65 -9.01 8.85 5.02
N THR A 66 -8.48 9.71 4.16
CA THR A 66 -9.18 10.29 3.03
C THR A 66 -8.17 10.54 1.92
N PHE A 67 -8.55 10.28 0.66
CA PHE A 67 -7.73 10.65 -0.51
C PHE A 67 -7.96 12.11 -0.94
N ARG A 68 -8.92 12.80 -0.31
CA ARG A 68 -9.23 14.19 -0.59
C ARG A 68 -8.16 15.11 0.00
N GLU A 69 -7.67 16.04 -0.81
CA GLU A 69 -6.69 17.04 -0.39
C GLU A 69 -7.27 18.04 0.64
N ASP A 70 -8.60 18.22 0.63
CA ASP A 70 -9.33 19.11 1.54
C ASP A 70 -9.49 18.54 2.96
N GLY A 71 -9.10 17.28 3.18
CA GLY A 71 -9.15 16.61 4.48
C GLY A 71 -10.56 16.24 4.96
N LEU A 72 -11.59 16.38 4.11
CA LEU A 72 -12.94 15.96 4.46
C LEU A 72 -13.05 14.42 4.47
N PRO A 73 -13.91 13.87 5.35
CA PRO A 73 -14.20 12.44 5.35
C PRO A 73 -14.79 12.01 4.00
N ASP A 74 -14.59 10.74 3.68
CA ASP A 74 -15.09 10.13 2.45
C ASP A 74 -16.62 10.09 2.41
N ASP A 75 -17.17 10.09 1.20
CA ASP A 75 -18.59 10.26 0.90
C ASP A 75 -19.33 8.91 0.86
N ASP A 76 -18.65 7.83 1.30
CA ASP A 76 -19.04 6.41 1.23
C ASP A 76 -19.32 5.86 -0.18
N GLU A 77 -19.05 6.64 -1.25
CA GLU A 77 -19.25 6.25 -2.65
C GLU A 77 -17.93 6.29 -3.45
N TYR A 78 -17.59 5.15 -4.06
CA TYR A 78 -16.44 5.02 -4.95
C TYR A 78 -16.83 5.31 -6.40
N ASP A 79 -16.26 6.37 -7.01
CA ASP A 79 -16.39 6.63 -8.44
C ASP A 79 -15.03 6.58 -9.16
N PRO A 80 -14.73 5.51 -9.93
CA PRO A 80 -13.46 5.34 -10.64
C PRO A 80 -13.12 6.45 -11.65
N ASN A 81 -14.09 7.28 -12.05
CA ASN A 81 -13.89 8.37 -13.01
C ASN A 81 -13.51 9.69 -12.35
N VAL A 82 -13.63 9.80 -11.03
CA VAL A 82 -13.19 10.98 -10.29
C VAL A 82 -11.68 10.92 -10.15
N ARG A 83 -10.99 12.03 -10.43
CA ARG A 83 -9.51 12.10 -10.47
C ARG A 83 -8.82 11.76 -9.14
N PHE A 84 -9.57 11.76 -8.04
CA PHE A 84 -9.12 11.36 -6.70
C PHE A 84 -9.60 9.96 -6.29
N SER A 85 -10.21 9.21 -7.21
CA SER A 85 -10.55 7.83 -6.99
C SER A 85 -9.34 6.93 -7.17
N TYR A 86 -8.88 6.41 -6.04
CA TYR A 86 -8.02 5.24 -5.82
C TYR A 86 -7.26 4.74 -7.05
N HIS A 87 -6.32 5.55 -7.53
CA HIS A 87 -5.23 5.03 -8.34
C HIS A 87 -4.10 4.64 -7.39
N PHE A 88 -4.04 3.37 -7.03
CA PHE A 88 -2.86 2.78 -6.41
C PHE A 88 -1.75 2.77 -7.48
N GLN A 89 -1.08 3.90 -7.65
CA GLN A 89 0.08 3.99 -8.54
C GLN A 89 1.29 3.47 -7.76
N LEU A 90 1.61 2.19 -8.00
CA LEU A 90 2.89 1.63 -7.59
C LEU A 90 3.94 2.28 -8.50
N PHE A 91 4.72 3.20 -7.94
CA PHE A 91 5.85 3.84 -8.60
C PHE A 91 6.94 2.81 -8.96
#